data_AF-A0A2N1YJB1-F1
#
_entry.id   AF-A0A2N1YJB1-F1
#
_cell.length_a   1.000
_cell.length_b   1.000
_cell.length_c   1.000
_cell.angle_alpha   90.00
_cell.angle_beta   90.00
_cell.angle_gamma   90.00
#
_symmetry.space_group_name_H-M   'P 1'
#
loop_
_entity.id
_entity.type
_entity.pdbx_description
1 polymer ?
#
loop_
_entity_poly.entity_id
_entity_poly.type
_entity_poly.pdbx_seq_one_letter_code
_entity_poly.pdbx_strand_id
1 'polypeptide(L)'
;LPLEQTIANMSAILAGLGMKIEIASWRNIVPHVWSLHIRDAASPMCFTNGKGATKEAALCSALGEFIERLSCNFFYNDQYFGQDIANSEYVHYPNEKWFQPGPNGELPAGILDDHCLPIYNPDDELLGSHLFDTNSGTPERGICAIPYVRQSDGETVYFPSNLIENLYLSNGMSAGNTLPEAQVQCLSEIFERAVKKDIIENEIALPDVPEAVLKRYPHIQEGITALEAQGFPVLVKDASLGGQFPVMCVALMNPKTGGVFVSFGAHPSFQVALERSLTELLQGRSFEGLNDLPPPTFNSMAVTEPNNYVEHFIDSSGVVSWRFFSARSDYDFCDWDFSGS
;
A
#
# COMPACT_ATOMS: atom_id res chain seq x y z
N LEU A 1 12.67 7.59 -15.88
CA LEU A 1 12.41 8.24 -17.19
C LEU A 1 11.71 9.58 -16.94
N PRO A 2 11.70 10.53 -17.89
CA PRO A 2 10.84 11.72 -17.80
C PRO A 2 9.36 11.31 -17.70
N LEU A 3 8.56 12.06 -16.92
CA LEU A 3 7.16 11.74 -16.65
C LEU A 3 6.33 11.61 -17.92
N GLU A 4 6.54 12.50 -18.89
CA GLU A 4 5.81 12.53 -20.16
C GLU A 4 6.06 11.25 -20.97
N GLN A 5 7.30 10.77 -20.95
CA GLN A 5 7.66 9.52 -21.63
C GLN A 5 7.07 8.31 -20.92
N THR A 6 7.12 8.27 -19.60
CA THR A 6 6.50 7.20 -18.80
C THR A 6 4.98 7.15 -19.03
N ILE A 7 4.29 8.30 -18.99
CA ILE A 7 2.86 8.40 -19.29
C ILE A 7 2.55 7.91 -20.70
N ALA A 8 3.32 8.33 -21.71
CA ALA A 8 3.13 7.91 -23.08
C ALA A 8 3.29 6.38 -23.24
N ASN A 9 4.31 5.80 -22.61
CA ASN A 9 4.57 4.36 -22.64
C ASN A 9 3.43 3.56 -21.99
N MET A 10 3.02 3.92 -20.77
CA MET A 10 1.94 3.23 -20.06
C MET A 10 0.60 3.37 -20.77
N SER A 11 0.30 4.56 -21.30
CA SER A 11 -0.92 4.79 -22.08
C SER A 11 -0.94 3.93 -23.35
N ALA A 12 0.20 3.78 -24.02
CA ALA A 12 0.31 2.92 -25.20
C ALA A 12 0.15 1.44 -24.86
N ILE A 13 0.68 0.97 -23.72
CA ILE A 13 0.48 -0.40 -23.24
C ILE A 13 -1.01 -0.67 -23.01
N LEU A 14 -1.69 0.17 -22.24
CA LEU A 14 -3.11 0.00 -21.92
C LEU A 14 -3.99 0.07 -23.19
N ALA A 15 -3.70 1.01 -24.09
CA ALA A 15 -4.40 1.09 -25.37
C ALA A 15 -4.15 -0.15 -26.26
N GLY A 16 -2.92 -0.69 -26.25
CA GLY A 16 -2.56 -1.91 -26.96
C GLY A 16 -3.30 -3.16 -26.44
N LEU A 17 -3.66 -3.17 -25.16
CA LEU A 17 -4.53 -4.18 -24.53
C LEU A 17 -6.02 -3.95 -24.80
N GLY A 18 -6.39 -2.88 -25.53
CA GLY A 18 -7.77 -2.54 -25.84
C GLY A 18 -8.50 -1.78 -24.74
N MET A 19 -7.82 -1.37 -23.68
CA MET A 19 -8.42 -0.61 -22.58
C MET A 19 -8.59 0.85 -22.95
N LYS A 20 -9.71 1.45 -22.52
CA LYS A 20 -9.99 2.86 -22.76
C LYS A 20 -10.03 3.60 -21.44
N ILE A 21 -8.84 4.02 -21.00
CA ILE A 21 -8.70 4.78 -19.76
C ILE A 21 -9.27 6.19 -19.91
N GLU A 22 -10.14 6.56 -18.98
CA GLU A 22 -10.65 7.92 -18.84
C GLU A 22 -10.31 8.49 -17.46
N ILE A 23 -10.12 9.80 -17.42
CA ILE A 23 -9.95 10.55 -16.19
C ILE A 23 -11.32 10.94 -15.68
N ALA A 24 -11.70 10.43 -14.51
CA ALA A 24 -12.98 10.70 -13.90
C ALA A 24 -12.96 11.96 -13.00
N SER A 25 -11.85 12.24 -12.32
CA SER A 25 -11.70 13.50 -11.56
C SER A 25 -10.24 13.91 -11.34
N TRP A 26 -10.04 15.21 -11.08
CA TRP A 26 -8.78 15.81 -10.66
C TRP A 26 -8.98 16.61 -9.38
N ARG A 27 -7.96 16.64 -8.53
CA ARG A 27 -7.91 17.49 -7.34
C ARG A 27 -6.52 18.10 -7.17
N ASN A 28 -6.52 19.35 -6.71
CA ASN A 28 -5.34 20.09 -6.30
C ASN A 28 -5.78 21.08 -5.22
N ILE A 29 -5.81 20.62 -3.97
CA ILE A 29 -6.41 21.38 -2.86
C ILE A 29 -5.39 22.27 -2.14
N VAL A 30 -4.09 21.96 -2.25
CA VAL A 30 -2.96 22.78 -1.78
C VAL A 30 -1.83 22.72 -2.80
N PRO A 31 -0.91 23.73 -2.86
CA PRO A 31 0.22 23.71 -3.78
C PRO A 31 1.01 22.40 -3.69
N HIS A 32 1.45 21.92 -4.84
CA HIS A 32 2.28 20.71 -4.96
C HIS A 32 1.64 19.43 -4.42
N VAL A 33 0.30 19.37 -4.33
CA VAL A 33 -0.40 18.12 -3.98
C VAL A 33 -1.55 17.86 -4.95
N TRP A 34 -1.27 17.00 -5.93
CA TRP A 34 -2.23 16.57 -6.93
C TRP A 34 -2.73 15.16 -6.65
N SER A 35 -4.01 14.94 -6.90
CA SER A 35 -4.54 13.60 -7.07
C SER A 35 -5.52 13.53 -8.24
N LEU A 36 -5.69 12.32 -8.78
CA LEU A 36 -6.68 12.03 -9.80
C LEU A 36 -7.25 10.63 -9.61
N HIS A 37 -8.42 10.43 -10.21
CA HIS A 37 -9.09 9.15 -10.32
C HIS A 37 -9.22 8.79 -11.81
N ILE A 38 -8.75 7.60 -12.19
CA ILE A 38 -8.88 7.05 -13.55
C ILE A 38 -9.62 5.73 -13.52
N ARG A 39 -10.28 5.38 -14.63
CA ARG A 39 -10.97 4.10 -14.78
C ARG A 39 -10.99 3.65 -16.23
N ASP A 40 -11.25 2.36 -16.47
CA ASP A 40 -11.61 1.87 -17.80
C ASP A 40 -13.06 2.26 -18.12
N ALA A 41 -13.28 2.93 -19.25
CA ALA A 41 -14.61 3.30 -19.73
C ALA A 41 -15.49 2.09 -20.05
N ALA A 42 -14.90 0.94 -20.41
CA ALA A 42 -15.63 -0.30 -20.69
C ALA A 42 -15.93 -1.10 -19.41
N SER A 43 -15.11 -0.95 -18.37
CA SER A 43 -15.26 -1.62 -17.08
C SER A 43 -15.01 -0.63 -15.94
N PRO A 44 -16.03 0.18 -15.56
CA PRO A 44 -15.85 1.23 -14.55
C PRO A 44 -15.44 0.74 -13.16
N MET A 45 -15.54 -0.57 -12.88
CA MET A 45 -15.03 -1.18 -11.65
C MET A 45 -13.51 -1.29 -11.62
N CYS A 46 -12.85 -1.27 -12.78
CA CYS A 46 -11.40 -1.23 -12.89
C CYS A 46 -10.95 0.24 -12.84
N PHE A 47 -10.53 0.69 -11.66
CA PHE A 47 -10.10 2.06 -11.42
C PHE A 47 -8.92 2.12 -10.48
N THR A 48 -8.15 3.20 -10.58
CA THR A 48 -7.03 3.49 -9.68
C THR A 48 -6.96 4.96 -9.36
N ASN A 49 -6.22 5.29 -8.31
CA ASN A 49 -5.95 6.68 -7.96
C ASN A 49 -4.48 6.99 -8.16
N GLY A 50 -4.18 8.24 -8.47
CA GLY A 50 -2.80 8.71 -8.56
C GLY A 50 -2.59 9.89 -7.65
N LYS A 51 -1.35 10.03 -7.18
CA LYS A 51 -0.91 11.13 -6.33
C LYS A 51 0.47 11.61 -6.75
N GLY A 52 0.77 12.89 -6.54
CA GLY A 52 2.12 13.43 -6.80
C GLY A 52 2.22 14.93 -6.67
N ALA A 53 3.45 15.44 -6.72
CA ALA A 53 3.71 16.88 -6.59
C ALA A 53 3.28 17.72 -7.81
N THR A 54 3.10 17.08 -8.97
CA THR A 54 2.61 17.73 -10.19
C THR A 54 1.45 16.94 -10.78
N LYS A 55 0.73 17.58 -11.70
CA LYS A 55 -0.36 16.94 -12.45
C LYS A 55 0.14 15.71 -13.21
N GLU A 56 1.29 15.83 -13.87
CA GLU A 56 1.92 14.75 -14.62
C GLU A 56 2.38 13.62 -13.70
N ALA A 57 2.95 13.94 -12.53
CA ALA A 57 3.37 12.93 -11.56
C ALA A 57 2.16 12.13 -11.03
N ALA A 58 1.05 12.81 -10.74
CA ALA A 58 -0.17 12.13 -10.32
C ALA A 58 -0.71 11.22 -11.43
N LEU A 59 -0.78 11.68 -12.70
CA LEU A 59 -1.22 10.83 -13.81
C LEU A 59 -0.31 9.61 -14.02
N CYS A 60 1.00 9.81 -13.92
CA CYS A 60 1.99 8.75 -13.98
C CYS A 60 1.74 7.71 -12.87
N SER A 61 1.50 8.17 -11.63
CA SER A 61 1.17 7.31 -10.49
C SER A 61 -0.12 6.51 -10.73
N ALA A 62 -1.20 7.13 -11.21
CA ALA A 62 -2.46 6.42 -11.44
C ALA A 62 -2.34 5.33 -12.50
N LEU A 63 -1.67 5.63 -13.62
CA LEU A 63 -1.44 4.67 -14.70
C LEU A 63 -0.50 3.53 -14.26
N GLY A 64 0.52 3.84 -13.46
CA GLY A 64 1.41 2.84 -12.87
C GLY A 64 0.63 1.90 -11.96
N GLU A 65 -0.18 2.44 -11.04
CA GLU A 65 -1.07 1.66 -10.18
C GLU A 65 -2.04 0.81 -11.02
N PHE A 66 -2.56 1.33 -12.13
CA PHE A 66 -3.47 0.56 -12.99
C PHE A 66 -2.80 -0.67 -13.59
N ILE A 67 -1.57 -0.51 -14.09
CA ILE A 67 -0.77 -1.62 -14.64
C ILE A 67 -0.37 -2.60 -13.54
N GLU A 68 -0.02 -2.11 -12.35
CA GLU A 68 0.24 -2.94 -11.17
C GLU A 68 -0.97 -3.82 -10.84
N ARG A 69 -2.15 -3.23 -10.64
CA ARG A 69 -3.38 -3.99 -10.30
C ARG A 69 -3.77 -4.95 -11.40
N LEU A 70 -3.60 -4.56 -12.66
CA LEU A 70 -3.84 -5.44 -13.80
C LEU A 70 -2.88 -6.64 -13.81
N SER A 71 -1.59 -6.41 -13.61
CA SER A 71 -0.55 -7.46 -13.64
C SER A 71 -0.73 -8.48 -12.51
N CYS A 72 -1.31 -8.03 -11.39
CA CYS A 72 -1.57 -8.85 -10.21
C CYS A 72 -2.99 -9.44 -10.15
N ASN A 73 -3.78 -9.37 -11.24
CA ASN A 73 -5.21 -9.76 -11.30
C ASN A 73 -6.09 -9.10 -10.21
N PHE A 74 -5.62 -8.01 -9.59
CA PHE A 74 -6.15 -7.51 -8.33
C PHE A 74 -7.53 -6.84 -8.49
N PHE A 75 -7.86 -6.32 -9.68
CA PHE A 75 -9.21 -5.80 -9.94
C PHE A 75 -10.33 -6.83 -9.73
N TYR A 76 -9.99 -8.11 -9.83
CA TYR A 76 -10.94 -9.22 -9.70
C TYR A 76 -10.66 -10.10 -8.48
N ASN A 77 -9.76 -9.69 -7.58
CA ASN A 77 -9.35 -10.45 -6.38
C ASN A 77 -10.54 -11.05 -5.62
N ASP A 78 -11.63 -10.29 -5.48
CA ASP A 78 -12.80 -10.69 -4.67
C ASP A 78 -13.93 -11.32 -5.50
N GLN A 79 -13.66 -11.75 -6.74
CA GLN A 79 -14.67 -12.24 -7.67
C GLN A 79 -14.47 -13.71 -8.05
N TYR A 80 -15.56 -14.46 -8.09
CA TYR A 80 -15.59 -15.77 -8.75
C TYR A 80 -15.56 -15.59 -10.27
N PHE A 81 -14.62 -16.25 -10.96
CA PHE A 81 -14.36 -16.06 -12.39
C PHE A 81 -15.29 -16.86 -13.30
N GLY A 82 -16.10 -17.76 -12.75
CA GLY A 82 -17.00 -18.60 -13.52
C GLY A 82 -16.36 -19.88 -14.04
N GLN A 83 -17.21 -20.82 -14.44
CA GLN A 83 -16.79 -22.17 -14.83
C GLN A 83 -15.92 -22.19 -16.09
N ASP A 84 -16.09 -21.24 -17.00
CA ASP A 84 -15.31 -21.19 -18.24
C ASP A 84 -13.83 -20.90 -17.96
N ILE A 85 -13.54 -19.93 -17.09
CA ILE A 85 -12.16 -19.61 -16.67
C ILE A 85 -11.62 -20.70 -15.75
N ALA A 86 -12.43 -21.17 -14.81
CA ALA A 86 -12.03 -22.21 -13.86
C ALA A 86 -11.62 -23.54 -14.53
N ASN A 87 -12.21 -23.87 -15.68
CA ASN A 87 -11.88 -25.05 -16.48
C ASN A 87 -10.87 -24.79 -17.61
N SER A 88 -10.33 -23.58 -17.72
CA SER A 88 -9.35 -23.25 -18.75
C SER A 88 -7.94 -23.76 -18.37
N GLU A 89 -6.97 -23.63 -19.29
CA GLU A 89 -5.60 -24.11 -19.07
C GLU A 89 -4.97 -23.57 -17.77
N TYR A 90 -5.24 -22.30 -17.45
CA TYR A 90 -4.83 -21.64 -16.21
C TYR A 90 -5.89 -20.63 -15.75
N VAL A 91 -6.01 -20.40 -14.44
CA VAL A 91 -6.97 -19.46 -13.87
C VAL A 91 -6.34 -18.08 -13.63
N HIS A 92 -5.17 -18.05 -13.00
CA HIS A 92 -4.48 -16.84 -12.60
C HIS A 92 -3.30 -16.53 -13.53
N TYR A 93 -2.40 -17.51 -13.72
CA TYR A 93 -1.20 -17.33 -14.54
C TYR A 93 -0.78 -18.63 -15.27
N PRO A 94 -0.20 -18.55 -16.48
CA PRO A 94 0.25 -19.75 -17.21
C PRO A 94 1.28 -20.62 -16.48
N ASN A 95 1.99 -20.07 -15.49
CA ASN A 95 3.01 -20.76 -14.69
C ASN A 95 2.51 -21.20 -13.30
N GLU A 96 1.21 -21.07 -13.02
CA GLU A 96 0.60 -21.58 -11.80
C GLU A 96 0.68 -23.11 -11.74
N LYS A 97 0.60 -23.65 -10.52
CA LYS A 97 0.51 -25.10 -10.31
C LYS A 97 -0.66 -25.45 -9.41
N TRP A 98 -1.23 -26.61 -9.66
CA TRP A 98 -2.37 -27.14 -8.91
C TRP A 98 -1.92 -28.32 -8.06
N PHE A 99 -2.27 -28.30 -6.78
CA PHE A 99 -1.87 -29.32 -5.81
C PHE A 99 -3.11 -29.94 -5.16
N GLN A 100 -3.19 -31.27 -5.15
CA GLN A 100 -4.28 -31.98 -4.49
C GLN A 100 -3.96 -32.16 -3.01
N PRO A 101 -4.87 -31.79 -2.09
CA PRO A 101 -4.72 -32.16 -0.69
C PRO A 101 -4.60 -33.67 -0.48
N GLY A 102 -4.07 -34.07 0.68
CA GLY A 102 -4.08 -35.46 1.09
C GLY A 102 -5.50 -36.02 1.32
N PRO A 103 -5.66 -37.35 1.49
CA PRO A 103 -6.97 -37.99 1.64
C PRO A 103 -7.84 -37.46 2.78
N ASN A 104 -7.24 -36.91 3.85
CA ASN A 104 -7.97 -36.27 4.95
C ASN A 104 -7.85 -34.73 4.93
N GLY A 105 -7.52 -34.17 3.76
CA GLY A 105 -7.33 -32.73 3.59
C GLY A 105 -5.95 -32.24 4.00
N GLU A 106 -4.97 -33.13 4.23
CA GLU A 106 -3.62 -32.73 4.64
C GLU A 106 -2.97 -31.78 3.63
N LEU A 107 -2.14 -30.88 4.14
CA LEU A 107 -1.36 -29.97 3.29
C LEU A 107 -0.46 -30.78 2.32
N PRO A 108 -0.54 -30.54 1.01
CA PRO A 108 0.31 -31.26 0.06
C PRO A 108 1.77 -30.85 0.16
N ALA A 109 2.67 -31.77 -0.15
CA ALA A 109 4.07 -31.44 -0.35
C ALA A 109 4.25 -30.55 -1.60
N GLY A 110 5.14 -29.56 -1.52
CA GLY A 110 5.52 -28.70 -2.64
C GLY A 110 4.81 -27.35 -2.72
N ILE A 111 3.92 -27.05 -1.77
CA ILE A 111 3.48 -25.67 -1.49
C ILE A 111 4.10 -25.20 -0.18
N LEU A 112 4.39 -23.90 -0.11
CA LEU A 112 5.14 -23.28 0.98
C LEU A 112 6.53 -23.91 1.17
N ASP A 113 7.35 -23.32 2.02
CA ASP A 113 8.65 -23.86 2.43
C ASP A 113 8.74 -24.01 3.95
N ASP A 114 9.85 -24.58 4.42
CA ASP A 114 10.11 -24.80 5.86
C ASP A 114 10.11 -23.51 6.70
N HIS A 115 10.29 -22.35 6.07
CA HIS A 115 10.22 -21.06 6.75
C HIS A 115 8.77 -20.54 6.83
N CYS A 116 7.99 -20.75 5.79
CA CYS A 116 6.60 -20.32 5.69
C CYS A 116 5.67 -21.16 6.56
N LEU A 117 5.91 -22.47 6.67
CA LEU A 117 5.03 -23.38 7.41
C LEU A 117 4.84 -22.97 8.88
N PRO A 118 5.90 -22.66 9.67
CA PRO A 118 5.71 -22.17 11.03
C PRO A 118 4.96 -20.83 11.15
N ILE A 119 4.89 -20.03 10.08
CA ILE A 119 4.20 -18.74 10.08
C ILE A 119 2.69 -18.93 9.87
N TYR A 120 2.29 -19.74 8.89
CA TYR A 120 0.88 -19.92 8.53
C TYR A 120 0.22 -21.12 9.22
N ASN A 121 1.02 -22.06 9.73
CA ASN A 121 0.56 -23.27 10.39
C ASN A 121 1.28 -23.50 11.74
N PRO A 122 1.26 -22.53 12.67
CA PRO A 122 2.00 -22.62 13.92
C PRO A 122 1.53 -23.76 14.85
N ASP A 123 0.24 -24.10 14.77
CA ASP A 123 -0.41 -25.09 15.65
C ASP A 123 -0.71 -26.43 14.95
N ASP A 124 -0.20 -26.64 13.73
CA ASP A 124 -0.46 -27.83 12.89
C ASP A 124 -1.95 -28.07 12.56
N GLU A 125 -2.77 -27.00 12.50
CA GLU A 125 -4.21 -27.05 12.20
C GLU A 125 -4.57 -26.68 10.75
N LEU A 126 -3.61 -26.21 9.95
CA LEU A 126 -3.83 -25.82 8.55
C LEU A 126 -3.98 -27.06 7.65
N LEU A 127 -5.17 -27.22 7.07
CA LEU A 127 -5.45 -28.23 6.05
C LEU A 127 -5.34 -27.62 4.65
N GLY A 128 -4.92 -28.43 3.68
CA GLY A 128 -4.93 -28.07 2.27
C GLY A 128 -6.33 -27.72 1.76
N SER A 129 -7.38 -28.33 2.33
CA SER A 129 -8.77 -27.98 2.02
C SER A 129 -9.20 -26.57 2.47
N HIS A 130 -8.43 -25.91 3.33
CA HIS A 130 -8.67 -24.49 3.68
C HIS A 130 -8.13 -23.52 2.62
N LEU A 131 -7.30 -24.01 1.69
CA LEU A 131 -6.49 -23.18 0.79
C LEU A 131 -7.00 -23.14 -0.65
N PHE A 132 -8.23 -23.62 -0.91
CA PHE A 132 -8.85 -23.45 -2.22
C PHE A 132 -9.09 -21.96 -2.50
N ASP A 133 -8.71 -21.49 -3.68
CA ASP A 133 -8.91 -20.09 -4.06
C ASP A 133 -10.39 -19.84 -4.39
N THR A 134 -10.88 -18.66 -4.00
CA THR A 134 -12.28 -18.30 -4.23
C THR A 134 -12.54 -18.00 -5.71
N ASN A 135 -11.53 -17.50 -6.42
CA ASN A 135 -11.65 -17.06 -7.80
C ASN A 135 -11.96 -18.21 -8.76
N SER A 136 -11.26 -19.34 -8.63
CA SER A 136 -11.52 -20.53 -9.45
C SER A 136 -12.80 -21.25 -9.03
N GLY A 137 -13.11 -21.31 -7.74
CA GLY A 137 -14.27 -22.05 -7.22
C GLY A 137 -14.26 -23.54 -7.60
N THR A 138 -13.07 -24.15 -7.78
CA THR A 138 -12.92 -25.55 -8.23
C THR A 138 -12.11 -26.43 -7.27
N PRO A 139 -12.66 -26.79 -6.09
CA PRO A 139 -11.97 -27.66 -5.12
C PRO A 139 -11.48 -28.99 -5.70
N GLU A 140 -12.16 -29.53 -6.72
CA GLU A 140 -11.78 -30.74 -7.44
C GLU A 140 -10.49 -30.60 -8.24
N ARG A 141 -10.15 -29.38 -8.70
CA ARG A 141 -8.90 -29.08 -9.40
C ARG A 141 -7.73 -28.99 -8.43
N GLY A 142 -8.01 -28.63 -7.17
CA GLY A 142 -7.06 -28.59 -6.07
C GLY A 142 -6.75 -27.16 -5.62
N ILE A 143 -5.60 -26.99 -4.96
CA ILE A 143 -5.07 -25.70 -4.50
C ILE A 143 -4.29 -25.06 -5.65
N CYS A 144 -4.72 -23.90 -6.13
CA CYS A 144 -3.92 -23.10 -7.05
C CYS A 144 -2.79 -22.39 -6.29
N ALA A 145 -1.55 -22.57 -6.75
CA ALA A 145 -0.39 -21.94 -6.15
C ALA A 145 0.50 -21.24 -7.20
N ILE A 146 0.91 -20.03 -6.85
CA ILE A 146 1.66 -19.10 -7.68
C ILE A 146 3.16 -19.21 -7.35
N PRO A 147 4.05 -19.31 -8.34
CA PRO A 147 5.49 -19.37 -8.09
C PRO A 147 6.06 -18.01 -7.68
N TYR A 148 6.70 -17.95 -6.52
CA TYR A 148 7.52 -16.82 -6.06
C TYR A 148 8.99 -17.22 -6.00
N VAL A 149 9.90 -16.26 -6.19
CA VAL A 149 11.35 -16.49 -6.06
C VAL A 149 11.81 -16.02 -4.69
N ARG A 150 12.30 -16.95 -3.88
CA ARG A 150 12.91 -16.64 -2.59
C ARG A 150 14.26 -15.98 -2.83
N GLN A 151 14.44 -14.76 -2.31
CA GLN A 151 15.59 -13.94 -2.65
C GLN A 151 16.92 -14.41 -2.04
N SER A 152 16.90 -15.20 -0.96
CA SER A 152 18.11 -15.66 -0.28
C SER A 152 18.92 -16.69 -1.08
N ASP A 153 18.26 -17.47 -1.93
CA ASP A 153 18.86 -18.56 -2.69
C ASP A 153 18.37 -18.71 -4.13
N GLY A 154 17.33 -17.97 -4.54
CA GLY A 154 16.76 -18.00 -5.88
C GLY A 154 15.81 -19.17 -6.14
N GLU A 155 15.48 -19.95 -5.11
CA GLU A 155 14.58 -21.09 -5.26
C GLU A 155 13.12 -20.64 -5.50
N THR A 156 12.40 -21.44 -6.29
CA THR A 156 10.97 -21.21 -6.51
C THR A 156 10.18 -21.82 -5.35
N VAL A 157 9.35 -21.00 -4.70
CA VAL A 157 8.38 -21.44 -3.67
C VAL A 157 6.97 -21.21 -4.21
N TYR A 158 6.12 -22.24 -4.15
CA TYR A 158 4.72 -22.14 -4.59
C TYR A 158 3.84 -21.67 -3.44
N PHE A 159 3.24 -20.50 -3.59
CA PHE A 159 2.33 -19.89 -2.62
C PHE A 159 0.87 -20.06 -3.05
N PRO A 160 -0.01 -20.70 -2.25
CA PRO A 160 -1.44 -20.77 -2.52
C PRO A 160 -2.03 -19.38 -2.79
N SER A 161 -2.78 -19.18 -3.89
CA SER A 161 -3.35 -17.86 -4.18
C SER A 161 -4.35 -17.43 -3.10
N ASN A 162 -5.06 -18.39 -2.48
CA ASN A 162 -5.89 -18.15 -1.30
C ASN A 162 -5.15 -17.40 -0.18
N LEU A 163 -3.91 -17.76 0.16
CA LEU A 163 -3.13 -17.05 1.20
C LEU A 163 -2.75 -15.64 0.74
N ILE A 164 -2.38 -15.50 -0.53
CA ILE A 164 -2.04 -14.20 -1.12
C ILE A 164 -3.24 -13.24 -1.04
N GLU A 165 -4.40 -13.70 -1.51
CA GLU A 165 -5.64 -12.95 -1.61
C GLU A 165 -6.20 -12.57 -0.24
N ASN A 166 -6.07 -13.43 0.78
CA ASN A 166 -6.64 -13.16 2.12
C ASN A 166 -5.71 -12.35 3.02
N LEU A 167 -4.38 -12.52 2.93
CA LEU A 167 -3.45 -11.97 3.93
C LEU A 167 -2.63 -10.78 3.43
N TYR A 168 -2.37 -10.71 2.12
CA TYR A 168 -1.47 -9.71 1.55
C TYR A 168 -2.21 -8.60 0.82
N LEU A 169 -3.34 -8.94 0.17
CA LEU A 169 -4.10 -8.00 -0.65
C LEU A 169 -3.16 -7.25 -1.60
N SER A 170 -3.28 -5.93 -1.72
CA SER A 170 -2.43 -5.11 -2.58
C SER A 170 -1.06 -4.76 -1.97
N ASN A 171 -0.72 -5.25 -0.77
CA ASN A 171 0.51 -4.84 -0.08
C ASN A 171 1.76 -5.42 -0.76
N GLY A 172 2.66 -4.54 -1.17
CA GLY A 172 3.91 -4.93 -1.84
C GLY A 172 3.73 -5.21 -3.32
N MET A 173 2.60 -4.82 -3.93
CA MET A 173 2.50 -4.75 -5.38
C MET A 173 3.24 -3.50 -5.89
N SER A 174 3.84 -3.58 -7.07
CA SER A 174 4.45 -2.39 -7.70
C SER A 174 4.59 -2.53 -9.21
N ALA A 175 4.45 -1.41 -9.92
CA ALA A 175 4.91 -1.23 -11.28
C ALA A 175 5.91 -0.07 -11.37
N GLY A 176 6.82 -0.16 -12.33
CA GLY A 176 7.86 0.86 -12.54
C GLY A 176 8.41 0.82 -13.96
N ASN A 177 9.17 1.86 -14.33
CA ASN A 177 9.83 1.93 -15.63
C ASN A 177 10.88 0.82 -15.83
N THR A 178 11.43 0.33 -14.73
CA THR A 178 12.42 -0.75 -14.69
C THR A 178 12.10 -1.69 -13.53
N LEU A 179 12.61 -2.93 -13.58
CA LEU A 179 12.44 -3.88 -12.49
C LEU A 179 13.01 -3.36 -11.15
N PRO A 180 14.23 -2.79 -11.09
CA PRO A 180 14.74 -2.22 -9.83
C PRO A 180 13.88 -1.07 -9.28
N GLU A 181 13.33 -0.21 -10.15
CA GLU A 181 12.43 0.86 -9.73
C GLU A 181 11.16 0.31 -9.07
N ALA A 182 10.53 -0.70 -9.69
CA ALA A 182 9.38 -1.38 -9.12
C ALA A 182 9.72 -2.11 -7.80
N GLN A 183 10.88 -2.75 -7.73
CA GLN A 183 11.34 -3.43 -6.50
C GLN A 183 11.58 -2.46 -5.35
N VAL A 184 12.20 -1.29 -5.61
CA VAL A 184 12.40 -0.26 -4.59
C VAL A 184 11.06 0.23 -4.06
N GLN A 185 10.09 0.49 -4.93
CA GLN A 185 8.76 0.93 -4.53
C GLN A 185 7.99 -0.16 -3.75
N CYS A 186 8.02 -1.41 -4.22
CA CYS A 186 7.47 -2.59 -3.54
C CYS A 186 8.02 -2.73 -2.10
N LEU A 187 9.35 -2.71 -1.94
CA LEU A 187 9.99 -2.87 -0.64
C LEU A 187 9.75 -1.67 0.28
N SER A 188 9.76 -0.46 -0.27
CA SER A 188 9.42 0.75 0.48
C SER A 188 8.00 0.66 1.03
N GLU A 189 7.07 0.21 0.19
CA GLU A 189 5.69 0.01 0.60
C GLU A 189 5.56 -1.03 1.74
N ILE A 190 6.28 -2.15 1.66
CA ILE A 190 6.31 -3.15 2.75
C ILE A 190 6.81 -2.50 4.05
N PHE A 191 7.88 -1.69 4.01
CA PHE A 191 8.36 -0.95 5.18
C PHE A 191 7.32 0.05 5.69
N GLU A 192 6.67 0.80 4.81
CA GLU A 192 5.63 1.77 5.15
C GLU A 192 4.53 1.13 6.00
N ARG A 193 3.99 -0.02 5.55
CA ARG A 193 2.88 -0.69 6.24
C ARG A 193 3.33 -1.38 7.52
N ALA A 194 4.50 -2.04 7.51
CA ALA A 194 5.03 -2.70 8.70
C ALA A 194 5.35 -1.71 9.82
N VAL A 195 6.04 -0.61 9.49
CA VAL A 195 6.42 0.43 10.45
C VAL A 195 5.21 1.23 10.90
N LYS A 196 4.24 1.52 10.01
CA LYS A 196 2.94 2.11 10.39
C LYS A 196 2.24 1.25 11.45
N LYS A 197 2.13 -0.05 11.23
CA LYS A 197 1.52 -0.98 12.19
C LYS A 197 2.27 -0.95 13.53
N ASP A 198 3.59 -1.06 13.51
CA ASP A 198 4.42 -1.08 14.72
C ASP A 198 4.28 0.20 15.54
N ILE A 199 4.25 1.36 14.88
CA ILE A 199 4.05 2.68 15.53
C ILE A 199 2.68 2.78 16.18
N ILE A 200 1.62 2.35 15.49
CA ILE A 200 0.25 2.41 15.99
C ILE A 200 0.08 1.43 17.15
N GLU A 201 0.47 0.16 16.96
CA GLU A 201 0.33 -0.92 17.92
C GLU A 201 1.05 -0.65 19.24
N ASN A 202 2.27 -0.12 19.17
CA ASN A 202 3.06 0.20 20.36
C ASN A 202 2.83 1.63 20.89
N GLU A 203 1.91 2.37 20.28
CA GLU A 203 1.58 3.76 20.63
C GLU A 203 2.83 4.66 20.70
N ILE A 204 3.73 4.51 19.73
CA ILE A 204 5.04 5.16 19.72
C ILE A 204 4.89 6.67 19.49
N ALA A 205 5.54 7.46 20.35
CA ALA A 205 5.67 8.91 20.18
C ALA A 205 6.87 9.22 19.27
N LEU A 206 6.60 9.68 18.05
CA LEU A 206 7.65 9.98 17.07
C LEU A 206 8.29 11.37 17.30
N PRO A 207 9.60 11.52 17.02
CA PRO A 207 10.26 12.83 17.03
C PRO A 207 9.77 13.71 15.88
N ASP A 208 9.64 15.01 16.14
CA ASP A 208 9.36 16.01 15.11
C ASP A 208 10.56 16.19 14.19
N VAL A 209 10.30 16.41 12.90
CA VAL A 209 11.35 16.84 11.96
C VAL A 209 11.71 18.30 12.26
N PRO A 210 12.99 18.63 12.50
CA PRO A 210 13.39 20.00 12.76
C PRO A 210 13.07 20.93 11.59
N GLU A 211 12.63 22.16 11.90
CA GLU A 211 12.33 23.19 10.90
C GLU A 211 13.50 23.45 9.92
N ALA A 212 14.75 23.37 10.41
CA ALA A 212 15.93 23.52 9.57
C ALA A 212 16.07 22.42 8.50
N VAL A 213 15.56 21.21 8.79
CA VAL A 213 15.53 20.08 7.85
C VAL A 213 14.40 20.26 6.84
N LEU A 214 13.20 20.67 7.30
CA LEU A 214 12.06 20.93 6.41
C LEU A 214 12.35 22.02 5.37
N LYS A 215 13.11 23.05 5.75
CA LYS A 215 13.55 24.13 4.84
C LYS A 215 14.39 23.67 3.64
N ARG A 216 14.91 22.44 3.66
CA ARG A 216 15.57 21.85 2.49
C ARG A 216 14.58 21.52 1.36
N TYR A 217 13.29 21.42 1.68
CA TYR A 217 12.23 21.00 0.76
C TYR A 217 11.12 22.06 0.65
N PRO A 218 11.42 23.22 0.05
CA PRO A 218 10.52 24.39 0.06
C PRO A 218 9.14 24.12 -0.56
N HIS A 219 9.04 23.24 -1.57
CA HIS A 219 7.74 22.89 -2.18
C HIS A 219 6.86 22.08 -1.21
N ILE A 220 7.44 21.15 -0.46
CA ILE A 220 6.71 20.39 0.55
C ILE A 220 6.27 21.33 1.68
N GLN A 221 7.18 22.22 2.11
CA GLN A 221 6.88 23.22 3.14
C GLN A 221 5.74 24.14 2.72
N GLU A 222 5.69 24.57 1.46
CA GLU A 222 4.59 25.39 0.94
C GLU A 222 3.24 24.65 1.01
N GLY A 223 3.20 23.36 0.68
CA GLY A 223 2.00 22.53 0.82
C GLY A 223 1.52 22.39 2.27
N ILE A 224 2.46 22.20 3.21
CA ILE A 224 2.18 22.15 4.65
C ILE A 224 1.63 23.48 5.15
N THR A 225 2.30 24.60 4.85
CA THR A 225 1.86 25.93 5.27
C THR A 225 0.49 26.27 4.68
N ALA A 226 0.19 25.83 3.45
CA ALA A 226 -1.13 26.01 2.86
C ALA A 226 -2.23 25.23 3.60
N LEU A 227 -1.97 24.00 4.07
CA LEU A 227 -2.89 23.25 4.94
C LEU A 227 -3.12 23.96 6.27
N GLU A 228 -2.04 24.42 6.91
CA GLU A 228 -2.13 25.15 8.17
C GLU A 228 -2.91 26.45 8.03
N ALA A 229 -2.74 27.17 6.91
CA ALA A 229 -3.50 28.37 6.59
C ALA A 229 -5.01 28.10 6.40
N GLN A 230 -5.41 26.87 6.06
CA GLN A 230 -6.81 26.43 6.04
C GLN A 230 -7.34 26.03 7.43
N GLY A 231 -6.49 26.11 8.47
CA GLY A 231 -6.84 25.79 9.85
C GLY A 231 -6.67 24.33 10.21
N PHE A 232 -5.86 23.57 9.45
CA PHE A 232 -5.50 22.19 9.76
C PHE A 232 -4.05 22.12 10.24
N PRO A 233 -3.77 22.03 11.56
CA PRO A 233 -2.42 21.83 12.06
C PRO A 233 -1.81 20.55 11.48
N VAL A 234 -0.55 20.63 11.06
CA VAL A 234 0.20 19.52 10.49
C VAL A 234 1.42 19.24 11.36
N LEU A 235 1.69 17.96 11.63
CA LEU A 235 2.89 17.50 12.30
C LEU A 235 3.69 16.63 11.33
N VAL A 236 4.96 16.98 11.12
CA VAL A 236 5.88 16.17 10.34
C VAL A 236 6.80 15.41 11.29
N LYS A 237 6.72 14.09 11.24
CA LYS A 237 7.38 13.17 12.15
C LYS A 237 8.36 12.27 11.40
N ASP A 238 9.52 12.05 11.98
CA ASP A 238 10.46 11.01 11.52
C ASP A 238 9.99 9.66 12.06
N ALA A 239 9.59 8.77 11.14
CA ALA A 239 9.07 7.44 11.44
C ALA A 239 10.14 6.34 11.24
N SER A 240 11.42 6.71 11.15
CA SER A 240 12.52 5.77 10.90
C SER A 240 12.85 4.84 12.08
N LEU A 241 12.27 5.09 13.25
CA LEU A 241 12.55 4.36 14.50
C LEU A 241 14.05 4.35 14.83
N GLY A 242 14.65 5.54 14.87
CA GLY A 242 16.07 5.72 15.14
C GLY A 242 16.96 5.46 13.92
N GLY A 243 16.49 5.82 12.72
CA GLY A 243 17.26 5.70 11.48
C GLY A 243 17.35 4.26 10.94
N GLN A 244 16.47 3.37 11.36
CA GLN A 244 16.45 1.97 10.91
C GLN A 244 15.65 1.77 9.63
N PHE A 245 14.58 2.54 9.44
CA PHE A 245 13.64 2.39 8.33
C PHE A 245 13.47 3.67 7.52
N PRO A 246 13.28 3.58 6.19
CA PRO A 246 13.14 4.75 5.32
C PRO A 246 11.69 5.29 5.30
N VAL A 247 11.13 5.60 6.47
CA VAL A 247 9.70 5.92 6.65
C VAL A 247 9.52 7.31 7.25
N MET A 248 8.61 8.08 6.66
CA MET A 248 8.14 9.39 7.13
C MET A 248 6.68 9.31 7.53
N CYS A 249 6.28 10.20 8.43
CA CYS A 249 4.89 10.34 8.85
C CYS A 249 4.48 11.82 8.83
N VAL A 250 3.32 12.10 8.24
CA VAL A 250 2.66 13.41 8.26
C VAL A 250 1.28 13.22 8.90
N ALA A 251 1.06 13.88 10.02
CA ALA A 251 -0.22 13.87 10.71
C ALA A 251 -0.95 15.20 10.55
N LEU A 252 -2.24 15.15 10.29
CA LEU A 252 -3.13 16.30 10.21
C LEU A 252 -4.15 16.23 11.34
N MET A 253 -4.42 17.39 11.95
CA MET A 253 -5.47 17.54 12.94
C MET A 253 -6.58 18.43 12.39
N ASN A 254 -7.83 18.10 12.70
CA ASN A 254 -8.98 18.94 12.41
C ASN A 254 -9.51 19.56 13.71
N PRO A 255 -9.19 20.83 14.03
CA PRO A 255 -9.60 21.47 15.28
C PRO A 255 -11.12 21.62 15.44
N LYS A 256 -11.89 21.51 14.34
CA LYS A 256 -13.36 21.63 14.37
C LYS A 256 -14.03 20.38 14.93
N THR A 257 -13.47 19.21 14.62
CA THR A 257 -14.05 17.91 15.00
C THR A 257 -13.22 17.17 16.05
N GLY A 258 -11.96 17.56 16.24
CA GLY A 258 -10.97 16.82 17.02
C GLY A 258 -10.41 15.61 16.28
N GLY A 259 -10.83 15.39 15.03
CA GLY A 259 -10.38 14.28 14.20
C GLY A 259 -8.92 14.40 13.78
N VAL A 260 -8.25 13.26 13.60
CA VAL A 260 -6.85 13.20 13.16
C VAL A 260 -6.68 12.22 12.01
N PHE A 261 -5.71 12.52 11.14
CA PHE A 261 -5.31 11.65 10.05
C PHE A 261 -3.80 11.49 10.07
N VAL A 262 -3.31 10.26 10.17
CA VAL A 262 -1.88 9.97 10.25
C VAL A 262 -1.47 9.21 8.99
N SER A 263 -0.81 9.90 8.08
CA SER A 263 -0.33 9.33 6.82
C SER A 263 1.13 8.94 6.93
N PHE A 264 1.49 7.82 6.32
CA PHE A 264 2.86 7.31 6.26
C PHE A 264 3.32 7.26 4.80
N GLY A 265 4.60 7.48 4.58
CA GLY A 265 5.22 7.38 3.27
C GLY A 265 6.63 6.83 3.41
N ALA A 266 6.98 5.85 2.59
CA ALA A 266 8.33 5.31 2.58
C ALA A 266 8.99 5.45 1.22
N HIS A 267 10.31 5.69 1.25
CA HIS A 267 11.21 5.67 0.10
C HIS A 267 12.66 5.84 0.59
N PRO A 268 13.68 5.25 -0.06
CA PRO A 268 15.07 5.41 0.39
C PRO A 268 15.55 6.87 0.48
N SER A 269 14.99 7.75 -0.36
CA SER A 269 15.20 9.20 -0.26
C SER A 269 14.22 9.84 0.73
N PHE A 270 14.76 10.54 1.74
CA PHE A 270 14.01 11.30 2.74
C PHE A 270 12.95 12.23 2.12
N GLN A 271 13.36 13.01 1.12
CA GLN A 271 12.47 13.95 0.44
C GLN A 271 11.27 13.26 -0.18
N VAL A 272 11.51 12.15 -0.89
CA VAL A 272 10.48 11.41 -1.60
C VAL A 272 9.54 10.72 -0.60
N ALA A 273 10.05 10.17 0.49
CA ALA A 273 9.23 9.58 1.55
C ALA A 273 8.30 10.62 2.19
N LEU A 274 8.84 11.82 2.47
CA LEU A 274 8.06 12.93 3.00
C LEU A 274 6.99 13.43 2.02
N GLU A 275 7.34 13.60 0.74
CA GLU A 275 6.40 14.00 -0.31
C GLU A 275 5.27 12.96 -0.48
N ARG A 276 5.61 11.66 -0.45
CA ARG A 276 4.64 10.57 -0.55
C ARG A 276 3.66 10.58 0.63
N SER A 277 4.14 10.81 1.84
CA SER A 277 3.29 10.92 3.04
C SER A 277 2.36 12.13 2.94
N LEU A 278 2.84 13.29 2.49
CA LEU A 278 2.01 14.49 2.33
C LEU A 278 0.97 14.34 1.20
N THR A 279 1.35 13.75 0.06
CA THR A 279 0.44 13.58 -1.08
C THR A 279 -0.62 12.52 -0.82
N GLU A 280 -0.28 11.46 -0.07
CA GLU A 280 -1.23 10.46 0.40
C GLU A 280 -2.27 11.06 1.34
N LEU A 281 -1.84 11.96 2.23
CA LEU A 281 -2.70 12.65 3.19
C LEU A 281 -3.97 13.26 2.54
N LEU A 282 -3.85 13.69 1.28
CA LEU A 282 -4.86 14.45 0.55
C LEU A 282 -5.39 13.71 -0.70
N GLN A 283 -4.98 12.48 -0.94
CA GLN A 283 -5.40 11.73 -2.13
C GLN A 283 -6.92 11.49 -2.11
N GLY A 284 -7.63 11.95 -3.14
CA GLY A 284 -9.08 11.74 -3.27
C GLY A 284 -9.94 12.48 -2.23
N ARG A 285 -9.35 13.23 -1.29
CA ARG A 285 -10.05 13.92 -0.20
C ARG A 285 -10.38 15.36 -0.56
N SER A 286 -11.40 15.91 0.08
CA SER A 286 -11.68 17.35 0.14
C SER A 286 -11.56 17.80 1.59
N PHE A 287 -11.53 19.11 1.84
CA PHE A 287 -11.52 19.61 3.22
C PHE A 287 -12.76 19.19 4.01
N GLU A 288 -13.92 19.06 3.35
CA GLU A 288 -15.13 18.54 3.98
C GLU A 288 -14.97 17.08 4.39
N GLY A 289 -14.32 16.26 3.55
CA GLY A 289 -14.03 14.86 3.86
C GLY A 289 -13.04 14.66 5.01
N LEU A 290 -12.36 15.72 5.48
CA LEU A 290 -11.54 15.67 6.70
C LEU A 290 -12.37 15.84 7.98
N ASN A 291 -13.68 16.08 7.89
CA ASN A 291 -14.56 16.16 9.07
C ASN A 291 -14.95 14.79 9.63
N ASP A 292 -14.86 13.74 8.82
CA ASP A 292 -15.26 12.38 9.19
C ASP A 292 -14.13 11.59 9.88
N LEU A 293 -12.97 12.22 10.09
CA LEU A 293 -11.82 11.61 10.75
C LEU A 293 -12.10 11.36 12.25
N PRO A 294 -11.74 10.19 12.79
CA PRO A 294 -11.96 9.92 14.20
C PRO A 294 -11.01 10.74 15.09
N PRO A 295 -11.43 11.11 16.31
CA PRO A 295 -10.52 11.67 17.28
C PRO A 295 -9.54 10.59 17.81
N PRO A 296 -8.35 10.99 18.26
CA PRO A 296 -7.43 10.07 18.93
C PRO A 296 -8.00 9.59 20.27
N THR A 297 -7.50 8.44 20.74
CA THR A 297 -8.02 7.74 21.91
C THR A 297 -6.92 7.45 22.94
N PHE A 298 -7.31 7.28 24.22
CA PHE A 298 -6.44 6.72 25.26
C PHE A 298 -6.69 5.22 25.50
N ASN A 299 -7.64 4.63 24.78
CA ASN A 299 -7.98 3.22 24.91
C ASN A 299 -7.02 2.37 24.06
N SER A 300 -5.96 1.84 24.67
CA SER A 300 -5.01 0.94 24.02
C SER A 300 -5.69 -0.25 23.34
N MET A 301 -6.75 -0.81 23.93
CA MET A 301 -7.46 -1.95 23.32
C MET A 301 -8.12 -1.59 21.98
N ALA A 302 -8.62 -0.36 21.84
CA ALA A 302 -9.18 0.11 20.57
C ALA A 302 -8.07 0.33 19.52
N VAL A 303 -6.89 0.77 19.96
CA VAL A 303 -5.73 0.97 19.08
C VAL A 303 -5.18 -0.37 18.59
N THR A 304 -5.13 -1.39 19.45
CA THR A 304 -4.56 -2.71 19.14
C THR A 304 -5.58 -3.72 18.61
N GLU A 305 -6.84 -3.34 18.41
CA GLU A 305 -7.82 -4.24 17.82
C GLU A 305 -7.43 -4.54 16.36
N PRO A 306 -7.46 -5.81 15.92
CA PRO A 306 -7.14 -6.17 14.54
C PRO A 306 -7.88 -5.35 13.47
N ASN A 307 -9.17 -5.04 13.70
CA ASN A 307 -9.96 -4.24 12.76
C ASN A 307 -9.44 -2.81 12.61
N ASN A 308 -8.83 -2.23 13.65
CA ASN A 308 -8.21 -0.91 13.55
C ASN A 308 -7.10 -0.90 12.49
N TYR A 309 -6.31 -1.98 12.39
CA TYR A 309 -5.29 -2.10 11.34
C TYR A 309 -5.90 -2.26 9.94
N VAL A 310 -7.04 -2.93 9.83
CA VAL A 310 -7.79 -3.05 8.57
C VAL A 310 -8.31 -1.68 8.12
N GLU A 311 -8.93 -0.91 9.03
CA GLU A 311 -9.35 0.47 8.74
C GLU A 311 -8.15 1.36 8.35
N HIS A 312 -7.03 1.21 9.07
CA HIS A 312 -5.78 1.90 8.72
C HIS A 312 -5.23 1.51 7.34
N PHE A 313 -5.44 0.27 6.90
CA PHE A 313 -5.01 -0.23 5.59
C PHE A 313 -5.92 0.24 4.45
N ILE A 314 -7.25 0.20 4.66
CA ILE A 314 -8.25 0.50 3.62
C ILE A 314 -8.25 1.99 3.27
N ASP A 315 -8.36 2.87 4.26
CA ASP A 315 -8.51 4.31 4.01
C ASP A 315 -7.86 5.20 5.08
N SER A 316 -7.11 4.63 6.01
CA SER A 316 -6.47 5.35 7.12
C SER A 316 -7.45 6.04 8.08
N SER A 317 -8.69 5.54 8.19
CA SER A 317 -9.71 6.02 9.13
C SER A 317 -9.68 5.34 10.50
N GLY A 318 -8.71 4.47 10.77
CA GLY A 318 -8.56 3.85 12.09
C GLY A 318 -8.16 4.87 13.16
N VAL A 319 -8.40 4.51 14.42
CA VAL A 319 -8.04 5.33 15.59
C VAL A 319 -6.54 5.25 15.89
N VAL A 320 -5.99 6.33 16.44
CA VAL A 320 -4.60 6.42 16.91
C VAL A 320 -4.55 6.87 18.36
N SER A 321 -3.48 6.53 19.07
CA SER A 321 -3.29 6.93 20.46
C SER A 321 -2.99 8.43 20.59
N TRP A 322 -3.48 9.06 21.65
CA TRP A 322 -3.04 10.39 22.06
C TRP A 322 -1.53 10.48 22.32
N ARG A 323 -0.87 9.36 22.67
CA ARG A 323 0.59 9.32 22.89
C ARG A 323 1.38 9.70 21.65
N PHE A 324 0.85 9.44 20.46
CA PHE A 324 1.46 9.85 19.19
C PHE A 324 1.76 11.38 19.15
N PHE A 325 0.93 12.18 19.81
CA PHE A 325 1.01 13.64 19.86
C PHE A 325 1.79 14.17 21.08
N SER A 326 2.50 13.29 21.79
CA SER A 326 3.33 13.65 22.93
C SER A 326 4.44 14.63 22.53
N ALA A 327 4.73 15.61 23.40
CA ALA A 327 5.89 16.50 23.26
C ALA A 327 7.23 15.79 23.52
N ARG A 328 7.20 14.62 24.17
CA ARG A 328 8.37 13.74 24.35
C ARG A 328 8.26 12.58 23.38
N SER A 329 9.29 12.40 22.55
CA SER A 329 9.44 11.26 21.66
C SER A 329 10.13 10.07 22.36
N ASP A 330 9.84 8.87 21.86
CA ASP A 330 10.48 7.62 22.28
C ASP A 330 11.81 7.37 21.53
N TYR A 331 12.01 8.05 20.40
CA TYR A 331 13.21 8.03 19.58
C TYR A 331 13.77 9.45 19.38
N ASP A 332 15.08 9.51 19.09
CA ASP A 332 15.73 10.73 18.61
C ASP A 332 15.51 10.87 17.09
N PHE A 333 15.36 12.12 16.63
CA PHE A 333 15.29 12.42 15.20
C PHE A 333 16.56 11.98 14.48
N CYS A 334 16.40 11.33 13.33
CA CYS A 334 17.49 10.94 12.44
C CYS A 334 17.34 11.62 11.06
N ASP A 335 18.37 12.34 10.63
CA ASP A 335 18.45 12.91 9.27
C ASP A 335 19.00 11.84 8.30
N TRP A 336 18.18 10.82 8.04
CA TRP A 336 18.58 9.62 7.29
C TRP A 336 18.55 9.82 5.78
N ASP A 337 19.35 9.03 5.06
CA ASP A 337 19.32 8.92 3.60
C ASP A 337 19.81 7.53 3.18
N PHE A 338 18.95 6.76 2.52
CA PHE A 338 19.26 5.43 1.97
C PHE A 338 19.30 5.45 0.43
N SER A 339 19.25 6.63 -0.19
CA SER A 339 19.27 6.75 -1.63
C SER A 339 20.59 6.23 -2.22
N GLY A 340 20.48 5.52 -3.34
CA GLY A 340 21.62 5.04 -4.10
C GLY A 340 22.11 6.07 -5.12
N SER A 341 23.21 5.74 -5.80
CA SER A 341 23.77 6.50 -6.92
C SER A 341 23.24 6.05 -8.28
#